data_AF-E9HQM3-F1
#
_entry.id   AF-E9HQM3-F1
#
_cell.length_a   1.000
_cell.length_b   1.000
_cell.length_c   1.000
_cell.angle_alpha   90.00
_cell.angle_beta   90.00
_cell.angle_gamma   90.00
#
_symmetry.space_group_name_H-M   'P 1'
#
loop_
_entity.id
_entity.type
_entity.pdbx_description
1 polymer ?
#
loop_
_entity_poly.entity_id
_entity_poly.type
_entity_poly.pdbx_seq_one_letter_code
_entity_poly.pdbx_strand_id
1 'polypeptide(L)' 'SWNLDNQRVLKVQSWRGKTFIDIREYYEKDGKQLPGKKGISLNSTQWNKLKSIISEVDEALEAI' A
#
# COMPACT_ATOMS: atom_id res chain seq x y z
N SER A 1 -3.73 -10.25 -0.80
CA SER A 1 -3.21 -9.20 0.11
C SER A 1 -1.88 -9.67 0.64
N TRP A 2 -0.96 -8.74 0.93
CA TRP A 2 0.37 -9.02 1.44
C TRP A 2 0.59 -8.20 2.71
N ASN A 3 1.06 -8.83 3.78
CA ASN A 3 1.37 -8.14 5.03
C ASN A 3 2.75 -7.50 4.92
N LEU A 4 2.85 -6.22 5.26
CA LEU A 4 4.09 -5.45 5.29
C LEU A 4 4.64 -5.32 6.72
N ASP A 5 3.73 -5.20 7.70
CA ASP A 5 4.01 -5.36 9.13
C ASP A 5 2.76 -5.91 9.84
N ASN A 6 2.73 -5.89 11.19
CA ASN A 6 1.59 -6.38 11.99
C ASN A 6 0.22 -5.75 11.63
N GLN A 7 0.19 -4.48 11.21
CA GLN A 7 -1.04 -3.74 10.92
C GLN A 7 -1.09 -3.16 9.50
N ARG A 8 0.02 -3.14 8.75
CA ARG A 8 0.08 -2.59 7.40
C ARG A 8 -0.03 -3.68 6.35
N VAL A 9 -0.99 -3.53 5.45
CA VAL A 9 -1.31 -4.52 4.42
C VAL A 9 -1.34 -3.84 3.05
N LEU A 10 -0.74 -4.49 2.06
CA LEU A 10 -0.90 -4.19 0.64
C LEU A 10 -2.03 -5.04 0.06
N LYS A 11 -2.99 -4.42 -0.65
CA LYS A 11 -4.07 -5.11 -1.36
C LYS A 11 -4.20 -4.57 -2.78
N VAL A 12 -4.36 -5.49 -3.74
CA VAL A 12 -4.90 -5.13 -5.06
C VAL A 12 -6.41 -5.31 -4.98
N GLN A 13 -7.17 -4.25 -5.27
CA GLN A 13 -8.64 -4.26 -5.17
C GLN A 13 -9.28 -3.49 -6.33
N SER A 14 -10.49 -3.90 -6.71
CA SER A 14 -11.31 -3.18 -7.69
C SER A 14 -12.34 -2.31 -6.98
N TRP A 15 -12.41 -1.03 -7.36
CA TRP A 15 -13.42 -0.10 -6.88
C TRP A 15 -14.02 0.67 -8.07
N ARG A 16 -15.33 0.55 -8.26
CA ARG A 16 -16.07 1.16 -9.37
C ARG A 16 -15.42 0.90 -10.74
N GLY A 17 -15.01 -0.35 -10.97
CA GLY A 17 -14.40 -0.80 -12.24
C GLY A 17 -12.95 -0.36 -12.44
N LYS A 18 -12.31 0.28 -11.46
CA LYS A 18 -10.90 0.65 -11.51
C LYS A 18 -10.09 -0.18 -10.53
N THR A 19 -8.91 -0.63 -10.95
CA THR A 19 -7.96 -1.35 -10.10
C THR A 19 -7.10 -0.38 -9.30
N PHE A 20 -6.98 -0.65 -8.01
CA PHE A 20 -6.12 0.09 -7.08
C PHE A 20 -5.20 -0.86 -6.34
N ILE A 21 -4.01 -0.36 -6.03
CA ILE A 21 -3.04 -0.96 -5.12
C ILE A 21 -3.09 -0.12 -3.84
N ASP A 22 -3.78 -0.62 -2.82
CA ASP A 22 -3.95 0.04 -1.52
C ASP A 22 -2.90 -0.48 -0.54
N ILE A 23 -2.12 0.44 0.04
CA ILE A 23 -1.16 0.18 1.11
C ILE A 23 -1.65 0.94 2.34
N ARG A 24 -2.08 0.21 3.37
CA ARG A 24 -2.86 0.82 4.46
C ARG A 24 -2.65 0.14 5.81
N GLU A 25 -2.66 0.94 6.87
CA GLU A 25 -2.74 0.49 8.26
C GLU A 25 -4.19 0.08 8.57
N TYR A 26 -4.35 -1.11 9.11
CA TYR A 26 -5.62 -1.66 9.57
C TYR A 26 -5.66 -1.61 11.10
N TYR A 27 -6.86 -1.42 11.64
CA TYR A 27 -7.13 -1.48 13.06
C TYR A 27 -8.20 -2.52 13.34
N GLU A 28 -8.18 -3.07 14.56
CA GLU A 28 -9.22 -3.98 15.01
C GLU A 28 -10.37 -3.23 15.66
N LYS A 29 -11.59 -3.61 15.30
CA LYS A 29 -12.81 -3.18 15.98
C LYS A 29 -13.82 -4.32 15.96
N ASP A 30 -14.34 -4.70 17.14
CA ASP A 30 -15.32 -5.79 17.30
C ASP A 30 -14.85 -7.12 16.67
N GLY A 31 -13.56 -7.45 16.81
CA GLY A 31 -12.94 -8.65 16.21
C GLY A 31 -12.76 -8.59 14.69
N LYS A 32 -13.02 -7.44 14.05
CA LYS A 32 -12.87 -7.24 12.61
C LYS A 32 -11.70 -6.30 12.31
N GLN A 33 -10.91 -6.68 11.32
CA GLN A 33 -9.86 -5.83 10.76
C GLN A 33 -10.47 -4.83 9.77
N LEU A 34 -10.38 -3.54 10.09
CA LEU A 34 -10.93 -2.43 9.30
C LEU A 34 -9.81 -1.51 8.78
N PRO A 35 -9.95 -0.97 7.57
CA PRO A 35 -8.97 -0.04 7.03
C PRO A 35 -8.96 1.27 7.82
N GLY A 36 -7.78 1.69 8.27
CA GLY A 36 -7.55 2.96 8.96
C GLY A 36 -7.35 4.14 8.01
N LYS A 37 -7.23 5.34 8.59
CA LYS A 37 -6.99 6.58 7.84
C LYS A 37 -5.59 6.65 7.22
N LYS A 38 -4.59 5.99 7.85
CA LYS A 38 -3.20 6.00 7.38
C LYS A 38 -3.01 4.98 6.25
N GLY A 39 -2.78 5.47 5.05
CA GLY A 39 -2.54 4.65 3.87
C GLY A 39 -2.84 5.38 2.58
N ILE A 40 -2.42 4.79 1.47
CA ILE A 40 -2.58 5.36 0.13
C ILE A 40 -3.14 4.31 -0.84
N SER A 41 -4.08 4.73 -1.68
CA SER A 41 -4.58 3.94 -2.81
C SER A 41 -3.94 4.44 -4.09
N LEU A 42 -3.06 3.65 -4.68
CA LEU A 42 -2.40 3.96 -5.93
C LEU A 42 -3.20 3.39 -7.10
N ASN A 43 -3.40 4.17 -8.15
CA ASN A 43 -3.86 3.62 -9.42
C ASN A 43 -2.70 2.89 -10.15
N SER A 44 -3.02 2.16 -11.23
CA SER A 44 -2.02 1.41 -12.00
C SER A 44 -0.86 2.26 -12.52
N THR A 45 -1.14 3.50 -12.93
CA THR A 45 -0.10 4.43 -13.42
C THR A 45 0.87 4.83 -12.31
N GLN A 46 0.34 5.20 -11.14
CA GLN A 46 1.14 5.55 -9.96
C GLN A 46 1.96 4.35 -9.46
N TRP A 47 1.37 3.15 -9.44
CA TRP A 47 2.08 1.93 -9.07
C TRP A 47 3.24 1.61 -10.02
N ASN A 48 3.03 1.77 -11.33
CA ASN A 48 4.11 1.58 -12.30
C ASN A 48 5.21 2.62 -12.15
N LYS A 49 4.86 3.89 -11.86
CA LYS A 49 5.86 4.92 -11.58
C LYS A 49 6.64 4.61 -10.30
N LEU A 50 5.97 4.17 -9.23
CA LEU A 50 6.63 3.73 -8.00
C LEU A 50 7.66 2.63 -8.32
N LYS A 51 7.27 1.57 -9.03
CA LYS A 51 8.20 0.50 -9.42
C LYS A 51 9.41 1.00 -10.20
N SER A 52 9.24 1.99 -11.08
CA SER A 52 10.36 2.53 -11.87
C SER A 52 11.40 3.28 -11.06
N ILE A 53 11.05 3.75 -9.86
CA ILE A 53 11.94 4.54 -8.99
C ILE A 53 12.39 3.76 -7.75
N ILE A 54 12.06 2.46 -7.61
CA ILE A 54 12.42 1.67 -6.43
C ILE A 54 13.94 1.68 -6.22
N SER A 55 14.74 1.49 -7.28
CA SER A 55 16.21 1.51 -7.18
C SER A 55 16.74 2.84 -6.62
N GLU A 56 16.22 3.97 -7.10
CA GLU A 56 16.61 5.30 -6.61
C GLU A 56 16.22 5.50 -5.13
N VAL A 57 15.08 4.95 -4.72
CA VAL A 57 14.65 4.98 -3.31
C VAL A 57 15.53 4.09 -2.44
N ASP A 58 15.90 2.90 -2.91
CA ASP A 58 16.77 1.97 -2.18
C ASP A 58 18.16 2.58 -1.98
N GLU A 59 18.75 3.18 -3.01
CA GLU A 59 20.01 3.93 -2.92
C GLU A 59 19.94 5.08 -1.91
N ALA A 60 18.83 5.82 -1.91
CA ALA A 60 18.61 6.91 -0.96
C ALA A 60 18.44 6.40 0.49
N LEU A 61 17.88 5.21 0.69
CA LEU A 61 17.72 4.59 2.02
C LEU A 61 19.06 4.11 2.60
N GLU A 62 19.95 3.55 1.78
CA GLU A 62 21.28 3.12 2.21
C GLU A 62 22.20 4.30 2.60
N ALA A 63 21.91 5.49 2.07
CA ALA A 63 22.66 6.72 2.36
C ALA A 63 22.23 7.43 3.66
N ILE A 64 21.19 6.94 4.36
CA ILE A 64 20.70 7.45 5.66
C ILE A 64 21.32 6.65 6.81
#